data_AF-A0A932TR99-F1
#
_entry.id   AF-A0A932TR99-F1
#
_cell.length_a   1.000
_cell.length_b   1.000
_cell.length_c   1.000
_cell.angle_alpha   90.00
_cell.angle_beta   90.00
_cell.angle_gamma   90.00
#
_symmetry.space_group_name_H-M   'P 1'
#
loop_
_entity.id
_entity.type
_entity.pdbx_description
1 polymer ?
#
loop_
_entity_poly.entity_id
_entity_poly.type
_entity_poly.pdbx_seq_one_letter_code
_entity_poly.pdbx_strand_id
1 'polypeptide(L)' 'MAWEAAMGQTAEPSDLQPGLLEQFTHSANSVMGVDGQQRIILWNHAAEELLGYAAAEVLGQYCYNLM' A
#
# COMPACT_ATOMS: atom_id res chain seq x y z
N MET A 1 -16.79 2.14 21.40
CA MET A 1 -17.88 2.73 20.60
C MET A 1 -17.40 3.51 19.36
N ALA A 2 -16.25 4.20 19.37
CA ALA A 2 -15.76 4.93 18.18
C ALA A 2 -14.74 4.15 17.30
N TRP A 3 -14.25 3.00 17.76
CA TRP A 3 -13.23 2.21 17.05
C TRP A 3 -13.81 1.18 16.09
N GLU A 4 -15.09 0.78 16.23
CA GLU A 4 -15.76 -0.16 15.32
C GLU A 4 -16.17 0.50 13.99
N ALA A 5 -16.45 1.80 13.96
CA ALA A 5 -16.84 2.53 12.75
C ALA A 5 -15.66 2.88 11.81
N ALA A 6 -14.42 2.82 12.31
CA ALA A 6 -13.22 3.09 11.52
C ALA A 6 -12.65 1.84 10.83
N MET A 7 -13.02 0.63 11.29
CA MET A 7 -12.44 -0.64 10.82
C MET A 7 -13.04 -1.17 9.50
N GLY A 8 -13.99 -0.46 8.89
CA GLY A 8 -14.68 -0.90 7.67
C GLY A 8 -14.66 0.08 6.50
N GLN A 9 -13.95 1.22 6.62
CA GLN A 9 -13.86 2.19 5.53
C GLN A 9 -12.62 1.88 4.70
N THR A 10 -12.75 0.92 3.79
CA THR A 10 -11.86 0.87 2.64
C THR A 10 -12.10 2.15 1.86
N ALA A 11 -11.10 3.00 1.71
CA ALA A 11 -11.22 4.16 0.82
C ALA A 11 -11.51 3.61 -0.57
N GLU A 12 -12.65 3.97 -1.16
CA GLU A 12 -12.92 3.61 -2.55
C GLU A 12 -11.85 4.29 -3.41
N PRO A 13 -11.38 3.68 -4.51
CA PRO A 13 -10.36 4.31 -5.37
C PRO A 13 -10.73 5.73 -5.83
N SER A 14 -12.02 6.06 -5.87
CA SER A 14 -12.57 7.39 -6.16
C SER A 14 -12.44 8.42 -5.02
N ASP A 15 -12.27 7.96 -3.77
CA ASP A 15 -12.11 8.81 -2.58
C ASP A 15 -10.66 9.27 -2.41
N LEU A 16 -9.73 8.58 -3.06
CA LEU A 16 -8.33 8.97 -3.07
C LEU A 16 -8.16 10.19 -3.97
N GLN A 17 -7.48 11.21 -3.43
CA GLN A 17 -7.07 12.34 -4.27
C GLN A 17 -6.22 11.81 -5.44
N PRO A 18 -6.44 12.28 -6.68
CA PRO A 18 -5.58 11.93 -7.80
C PRO A 18 -4.11 12.20 -7.45
N GLY A 19 -3.25 11.20 -7.65
CA GLY A 19 -1.83 11.31 -7.32
C GLY A 19 -1.48 11.07 -5.84
N LEU A 20 -2.42 10.66 -4.98
CA LEU A 20 -2.10 10.33 -3.58
C LEU A 20 -0.99 9.27 -3.47
N LEU A 21 -1.02 8.24 -4.32
CA LEU A 21 0.04 7.23 -4.35
C LEU A 21 1.40 7.83 -4.75
N GLU A 22 1.44 8.76 -5.71
CA GLU A 22 2.68 9.42 -6.16
C GLU A 22 3.36 10.22 -5.04
N GLN A 23 2.58 10.78 -4.11
CA GLN A 23 3.13 11.49 -2.95
C GLN A 23 3.98 10.56 -2.07
N PHE A 24 3.61 9.28 -1.99
CA PHE A 24 4.33 8.28 -1.21
C PHE A 24 5.47 7.61 -1.98
N THR A 25 5.42 7.62 -3.31
CA THR A 25 6.49 7.06 -4.16
C THR A 25 7.85 7.68 -3.87
N HIS A 26 7.88 8.97 -3.52
CA HIS A 26 9.12 9.72 -3.27
C HIS A 26 9.41 9.91 -1.77
N SER A 27 8.64 9.28 -0.87
CA SER A 27 8.88 9.35 0.56
C SER A 27 10.11 8.55 0.96
N ALA A 28 10.89 9.05 1.92
CA ALA A 28 12.00 8.32 2.54
C ALA A 28 11.52 7.21 3.50
N ASN A 29 10.24 7.22 3.88
CA ASN A 29 9.67 6.13 4.65
C ASN A 29 9.28 4.98 3.71
N SER A 30 9.54 3.74 4.15
CA SER A 30 8.99 2.56 3.49
C SER A 30 7.47 2.60 3.53
N VAL A 31 6.83 2.55 2.36
CA VAL A 31 5.37 2.53 2.21
C VAL A 31 4.93 1.34 1.36
N MET A 32 4.00 0.57 1.90
CA MET A 32 3.26 -0.49 1.21
C MET A 32 1.77 -0.12 1.23
N GLY A 33 1.14 -0.10 0.06
CA GLY A 33 -0.31 0.07 -0.07
C GLY A 33 -0.96 -1.22 -0.58
N VAL A 34 -2.15 -1.55 -0.06
CA VAL A 34 -2.94 -2.71 -0.49
C VAL A 34 -4.35 -2.31 -0.91
N ASP A 35 -4.93 -3.04 -1.85
CA ASP A 35 -6.34 -2.92 -2.21
C ASP A 35 -7.26 -3.65 -1.22
N GLY A 36 -8.59 -3.59 -1.45
CA GLY A 36 -9.58 -4.28 -0.63
C GLY A 36 -9.49 -5.82 -0.66
N GLN A 37 -8.74 -6.40 -1.60
CA GLN A 37 -8.44 -7.84 -1.68
C GLN A 37 -7.07 -8.18 -1.09
N GLN A 38 -6.40 -7.22 -0.44
CA GLN A 38 -5.06 -7.36 0.14
C GLN A 38 -3.96 -7.59 -0.90
N ARG A 39 -4.17 -7.18 -2.15
CA ARG A 39 -3.12 -7.18 -3.18
C ARG A 39 -2.29 -5.91 -3.05
N ILE A 40 -0.98 -6.04 -3.21
CA ILE A 40 -0.05 -4.91 -3.14
C ILE A 40 -0.25 -4.04 -4.39
N ILE A 41 -0.57 -2.76 -4.18
CA ILE A 41 -0.80 -1.75 -5.24
C ILE A 41 0.19 -0.58 -5.18
N LEU A 42 0.98 -0.49 -4.11
CA LEU A 42 2.05 0.49 -3.97
C LEU A 42 3.24 -0.18 -3.27
N TRP A 43 4.41 -0.03 -3.89
CA TRP A 43 5.70 -0.41 -3.34
C TRP A 43 6.70 0.68 -3.72
N ASN A 44 7.15 1.48 -2.76
CA ASN A 44 8.08 2.57 -3.04
C ASN A 44 9.54 2.12 -2.93
N HIS A 45 10.47 2.96 -3.38
CA HIS A 45 11.89 2.65 -3.36
C HIS A 45 12.42 2.31 -1.96
N ALA A 46 11.98 3.04 -0.94
CA ALA A 46 12.36 2.76 0.45
C ALA A 46 11.87 1.38 0.93
N ALA A 47 10.75 0.86 0.41
CA ALA A 47 10.29 -0.50 0.69
C ALA A 47 11.16 -1.56 -0.01
N GLU A 48 11.64 -1.30 -1.22
CA GLU A 48 12.62 -2.15 -1.90
C GLU A 48 13.92 -2.27 -1.10
N GLU A 49 14.43 -1.13 -0.61
CA GLU A 49 15.65 -1.09 0.21
C GLU A 49 15.47 -1.79 1.55
N LEU A 50 14.34 -1.57 2.23
CA LEU A 50 14.10 -2.09 3.58
C LEU A 50 13.79 -3.59 3.59
N LEU A 51 12.99 -4.07 2.63
CA LEU A 51 12.47 -5.44 2.62
C LEU A 51 13.20 -6.34 1.60
N GLY A 52 13.98 -5.78 0.69
CA GLY A 52 14.84 -6.51 -0.24
C GLY A 52 14.14 -7.10 -1.47
N TYR A 53 12.87 -6.73 -1.71
CA TYR A 53 12.10 -7.14 -2.87
C TYR A 53 11.90 -5.97 -3.83
N ALA A 54 12.11 -6.18 -5.12
CA ALA A 54 11.79 -5.18 -6.13
C ALA A 54 10.27 -5.05 -6.30
N ALA A 55 9.79 -3.86 -6.63
CA ALA A 55 8.37 -3.60 -6.88
C ALA A 55 7.80 -4.56 -7.95
N ALA A 56 8.59 -4.88 -8.98
CA ALA A 56 8.21 -5.80 -10.05
C ALA A 56 7.94 -7.24 -9.57
N GLU A 57 8.48 -7.63 -8.41
CA GLU A 57 8.30 -8.98 -7.85
C GLU A 57 7.05 -9.09 -6.99
N VAL A 58 6.60 -7.97 -6.39
CA VAL A 58 5.57 -7.98 -5.34
C VAL A 58 4.27 -7.31 -5.74
N LEU A 59 4.27 -6.38 -6.70
CA LEU A 59 3.04 -5.72 -7.15
C LEU A 59 2.02 -6.75 -7.69
N GLY A 60 0.77 -6.64 -7.24
CA GLY A 60 -0.33 -7.56 -7.57
C GLY A 60 -0.35 -8.87 -6.77
N GLN A 61 0.71 -9.19 -6.03
CA GLN A 61 0.74 -10.31 -5.09
C GLN A 61 -0.07 -9.99 -3.83
N TYR A 62 -0.50 -11.04 -3.13
CA TYR A 62 -1.11 -10.88 -1.81
C TYR A 62 -0.05 -10.48 -0.78
N CYS A 63 -0.34 -9.47 0.04
CA CYS A 63 0.65 -8.94 1.00
C CYS A 63 1.13 -9.97 2.03
N TYR A 64 0.28 -10.95 2.36
CA TYR A 64 0.63 -12.04 3.28
C TYR A 64 1.59 -13.07 2.69
N ASN A 65 1.88 -13.04 1.39
CA ASN A 65 2.91 -13.90 0.79
C ASN A 65 4.34 -13.43 1.11
N LEU A 66 4.50 -12.23 1.69
CA LEU A 66 5.79 -11.67 2.11
C LEU A 66 6.18 -12.03 3.55
N MET A 67 5.32 -12.78 4.27
CA MET A 67 5.58 -13.34 5.61
C MET A 67 5.93 -14.82 5.51
#